data_AF-A0A3A3HA86-F1
#
_entry.id   AF-A0A3A3HA86-F1
#
_cell.length_a   1.000
_cell.length_b   1.000
_cell.length_c   1.000
_cell.angle_alpha   90.00
_cell.angle_beta   90.00
_cell.angle_gamma   90.00
#
_symmetry.space_group_name_H-M   'P 1'
#
loop_
_entity.id
_entity.type
_entity.pdbx_description
1 polymer ?
#
loop_
_entity_poly.entity_id
_entity_poly.type
_entity_poly.pdbx_seq_one_letter_code
_entity_poly.pdbx_strand_id
1 'polypeptide(L)' 'MKRVELLARLKSAQVHDLYRGKDITTLTAFMNNTELEKHIQGFEKGIEAYGDRRAKTANA' A
#
# COMPACT_ATOMS: atom_id res chain seq x y z
N MET A 1 9.27 13.44 -4.73
CA MET A 1 9.75 12.06 -4.92
C MET A 1 9.72 11.72 -6.41
N LYS A 2 10.63 10.88 -6.92
CA LYS A 2 10.62 10.48 -8.34
C LYS A 2 9.59 9.36 -8.58
N ARG A 3 9.03 9.26 -9.80
CA ARG A 3 8.01 8.24 -10.16
C ARG A 3 8.48 6.81 -9.85
N VAL A 4 9.77 6.53 -10.10
CA VAL A 4 10.38 5.21 -9.86
C VAL A 4 10.35 4.82 -8.38
N GLU A 5 10.57 5.78 -7.47
CA GLU A 5 10.55 5.56 -6.02
C GLU A 5 9.12 5.28 -5.54
N LEU A 6 8.14 6.00 -6.09
CA LEU A 6 6.72 5.76 -5.80
C LEU A 6 6.28 4.37 -6.27
N LEU A 7 6.68 3.95 -7.47
CA LEU A 7 6.39 2.61 -7.98
C LEU A 7 7.03 1.50 -7.13
N ALA A 8 8.26 1.70 -6.66
CA ALA A 8 8.91 0.77 -5.75
C ALA A 8 8.14 0.64 -4.42
N ARG A 9 7.72 1.77 -3.82
CA ARG A 9 6.89 1.76 -2.60
C ARG A 9 5.54 1.06 -2.81
N LEU A 10 4.86 1.36 -3.92
CA LEU A 10 3.61 0.70 -4.28
C LEU A 10 3.78 -0.83 -4.37
N LYS A 11 4.86 -1.29 -5.03
CA LYS A 11 5.16 -2.72 -5.17
C LYS A 11 5.40 -3.36 -3.80
N SER A 12 6.10 -2.70 -2.89
CA SER A 12 6.28 -3.19 -1.52
C SER A 12 4.96 -3.32 -0.77
N ALA A 13 4.09 -2.32 -0.87
CA ALA A 13 2.75 -2.37 -0.24
C ALA A 13 1.86 -3.49 -0.82
N GLN A 14 1.99 -3.78 -2.13
CA GLN A 14 1.26 -4.85 -2.82
C GLN A 14 1.62 -6.27 -2.38
N VAL A 15 2.84 -6.48 -1.88
CA VAL A 15 3.28 -7.80 -1.37
C VAL A 15 2.57 -8.15 -0.06
N HIS A 16 2.10 -7.14 0.69
CA HIS A 16 1.42 -7.37 1.96
C HIS A 16 0.11 -8.16 1.78
N ASP A 17 -0.16 -9.13 2.66
CA ASP A 17 -1.29 -10.06 2.56
C ASP A 17 -2.65 -9.36 2.38
N LEU A 18 -2.82 -8.17 2.96
CA LEU A 18 -4.04 -7.35 2.83
C LEU A 18 -4.37 -6.94 1.38
N TYR A 19 -3.34 -6.78 0.56
CA TYR A 19 -3.44 -6.29 -0.82
C TYR A 19 -2.92 -7.27 -1.86
N ARG A 20 -2.33 -8.38 -1.41
CA ARG A 20 -1.85 -9.48 -2.25
C ARG A 20 -2.99 -9.98 -3.15
N GLY A 21 -2.70 -10.10 -4.45
CA GLY A 21 -3.65 -10.59 -5.46
C GLY A 21 -4.63 -9.54 -6.01
N LYS A 22 -4.60 -8.29 -5.52
CA LYS A 22 -5.36 -7.20 -6.13
C LYS A 22 -4.55 -6.56 -7.25
N ASP A 23 -5.13 -6.43 -8.45
CA ASP A 23 -4.53 -5.63 -9.52
C ASP A 23 -4.75 -4.14 -9.25
N ILE A 24 -3.81 -3.55 -8.54
CA ILE A 24 -3.78 -2.12 -8.21
C ILE A 24 -2.85 -1.34 -9.14
N THR A 25 -2.04 -2.06 -9.91
CA THR A 25 -1.12 -1.51 -10.91
C THR A 25 -1.86 -0.75 -12.00
N THR A 26 -2.94 -1.34 -12.54
CA THR A 26 -3.74 -0.74 -13.61
C THR A 26 -4.32 0.62 -13.21
N LEU A 27 -4.80 0.76 -11.97
CA LEU A 27 -5.36 2.01 -11.46
C LEU A 27 -4.29 3.11 -11.33
N THR A 28 -3.09 2.73 -10.87
CA THR A 28 -1.99 3.67 -10.62
C THR A 28 -1.26 4.15 -11.87
N ALA A 29 -1.47 3.52 -13.03
CA ALA A 29 -0.86 3.91 -14.29
C ALA A 29 -1.32 5.30 -14.76
N PHE A 30 -2.55 5.70 -14.41
CA PHE A 30 -3.17 6.96 -14.83
C PHE A 30 -3.00 8.10 -13.80
N MET A 31 -2.40 7.82 -12.65
CA MET A 31 -2.21 8.81 -11.58
C MET A 31 -0.96 9.65 -11.82
N ASN A 32 -1.06 10.94 -11.51
CA ASN A 32 0.12 11.80 -11.37
C ASN A 32 0.90 11.44 -10.08
N ASN A 33 2.12 11.98 -9.93
CA ASN A 33 2.98 11.66 -8.79
C ASN A 33 2.33 11.96 -7.42
N THR A 34 1.60 13.07 -7.32
CA THR A 34 0.95 13.50 -6.08
C THR A 34 -0.20 12.57 -5.70
N GLU A 35 -1.04 12.20 -6.67
CA GLU A 35 -2.15 11.27 -6.48
C GLU A 35 -1.65 9.89 -6.10
N LEU A 36 -0.63 9.41 -6.81
CA LEU A 36 0.01 8.13 -6.54
C LEU A 36 0.59 8.07 -5.14
N GLU A 37 1.28 9.13 -4.71
CA GLU A 37 1.85 9.20 -3.37
C GLU A 37 0.77 9.12 -2.30
N LYS A 38 -0.34 9.87 -2.44
CA LYS A 38 -1.49 9.79 -1.53
C LYS A 38 -2.11 8.40 -1.52
N HIS A 39 -2.20 7.74 -2.68
CA HIS A 39 -2.76 6.40 -2.80
C HIS A 39 -1.89 5.37 -2.06
N ILE A 40 -0.56 5.43 -2.25
CA ILE A 40 0.41 4.59 -1.54
C ILE A 40 0.33 4.78 -0.03
N GLN A 41 0.25 6.03 0.45
CA GLN A 41 0.08 6.33 1.87
C GLN A 41 -1.21 5.70 2.45
N GLY A 42 -2.27 5.62 1.64
CA GLY A 42 -3.50 4.92 2.02
C GLY A 42 -3.27 3.42 2.26
N PHE A 43 -2.49 2.76 1.39
CA PHE A 43 -2.13 1.35 1.59
C PHE A 43 -1.23 1.15 2.80
N GLU A 44 -0.21 1.98 2.97
CA GLU A 44 0.70 1.90 4.11
C GLU A 44 -0.06 2.03 5.45
N LYS A 45 -0.99 2.98 5.56
CA LYS A 45 -1.87 3.12 6.74
C LYS A 45 -2.77 1.90 6.96
N GLY A 46 -3.30 1.33 5.88
CA GLY A 46 -4.12 0.12 5.96
C GLY A 46 -3.34 -1.10 6.45
N ILE A 47 -2.07 -1.22 6.04
CA ILE A 47 -1.13 -2.25 6.49
C ILE A 47 -0.85 -2.10 7.99
N GLU A 48 -0.50 -0.90 8.44
CA GLU A 48 -0.25 -0.59 9.85
C GLU A 48 -1.46 -0.96 10.72
N ALA A 49 -2.65 -0.50 10.33
CA ALA A 49 -3.89 -0.81 11.04
C ALA A 49 -4.29 -2.30 11.01
N TYR A 50 -3.82 -3.06 10.01
CA TYR A 50 -3.99 -4.51 9.97
C TYR A 50 -3.04 -5.22 10.94
N GLY A 51 -1.77 -4.81 10.97
CA GLY A 51 -0.78 -5.30 11.92
C GLY A 51 -1.21 -5.11 13.38
N ASP A 52 -1.67 -3.91 13.72
CA ASP A 52 -2.15 -3.58 15.07
C ASP A 52 -3.33 -4.45 15.51
N ARG A 53 -4.28 -4.71 14.61
CA ARG A 53 -5.43 -5.58 14.90
C ARG A 53 -5.01 -7.02 15.12
N ARG A 54 -4.10 -7.54 14.29
CA ARG A 54 -3.60 -8.91 14.43
C ARG A 54 -2.82 -9.11 15.74
N ALA A 55 -2.00 -8.12 16.13
CA ALA A 55 -1.28 -8.13 17.39
C ALA A 55 -2.23 -8.12 18.60
N LYS A 56 -3.31 -7.32 18.56
CA LYS A 56 -4.32 -7.27 19.62
C LYS A 56 -5.10 -8.57 19.78
N THR A 57 -5.45 -9.24 18.68
CA THR A 57 -6.16 -10.54 18.73
C THR A 57 -5.25 -11.71 19.07
N ALA A 58 -3.93 -11.62 18.86
CA ALA A 58 -2.98 -12.67 19.22
C ALA A 58 -2.59 -12.66 20.71
N ASN A 59 -2.80 -11.54 21.40
CA ASN A 59 -2.51 -11.34 22.82
C ASN A 59 -3.76 -11.36 23.72
N ALA A 60 -4.93 -11.71 23.18
CA ALA A 60 -6.21 -11.85 23.90
C ALA A 60 -6.56 -13.33 24.06
#